data_AF-A0A0F2RHH7-F1
#
_entry.id   AF-A0A0F2RHH7-F1
#
_cell.length_a   1.000
_cell.length_b   1.000
_cell.length_c   1.000
_cell.angle_alpha   90.00
_cell.angle_beta   90.00
_cell.angle_gamma   90.00
#
_symmetry.space_group_name_H-M   'P 1'
#
loop_
_entity.id
_entity.type
_entity.pdbx_description
1 polymer ?
#
loop_
_entity_poly.entity_id
_entity_poly.type
_entity_poly.pdbx_seq_one_letter_code
_entity_poly.pdbx_strand_id
1 'polypeptide(L)'
;MGKGSSVIVSRGIELGDVEIAAVVSRLLDEGVTIKDAAEMIGVSRPTIYNRYKKVADERKAEIASVLASSDFETIREAVLDIPKVKARAKEQQEADHREMLRLAKDGMPRAAIAAKYGITKTRLLQIFNEMGYHGRITGISREGAVEEALALNAKGMTPAGIAVKFGIRLDRLFDVMDEKGQRFPLPDHAVAMADAGFSPKEIARAVGWEERRLKKALDDEAGIHLTSYEGHPHEIEMLTMILQGVPKQQILDRLGVGFRALNAAEQRAGFPPLEEHVHAIRKGVAEGRGIDEMALALGVHRNQVATVMGCISNMEEGDELAPRGMA
;
A
#
# COMPACT_ATOMS: atom_id res chain seq x y z
N MET A 1 46.59 -6.27 0.70
CA MET A 1 45.56 -5.42 0.07
C MET A 1 45.49 -4.11 0.84
N GLY A 2 45.94 -3.01 0.23
CA GLY A 2 46.16 -1.73 0.91
C GLY A 2 44.85 -1.09 1.37
N LYS A 3 44.74 -0.80 2.67
CA LYS A 3 43.68 0.06 3.21
C LYS A 3 43.99 1.48 2.75
N GLY A 4 43.10 2.06 1.94
CA GLY A 4 43.30 3.36 1.31
C GLY A 4 43.61 4.46 2.34
N SER A 5 44.74 5.14 2.15
CA SER A 5 44.99 6.43 2.81
C SER A 5 43.92 7.41 2.33
N SER A 6 43.10 7.88 3.27
CA SER A 6 42.15 8.96 3.03
C SER A 6 42.91 10.28 2.90
N VAL A 7 43.20 10.73 1.68
CA VAL A 7 43.77 12.06 1.43
C VAL A 7 42.66 13.11 1.57
N ILE A 8 42.89 14.16 2.34
CA ILE A 8 41.97 15.30 2.50
C ILE A 8 42.60 16.51 1.83
N VAL A 9 41.90 17.14 0.88
CA VAL A 9 42.37 18.39 0.28
C VAL A 9 41.84 19.57 1.08
N SER A 10 42.74 20.39 1.62
CA SER A 10 42.40 21.60 2.37
C SER A 10 43.31 22.73 1.94
N ARG A 11 42.74 23.90 1.60
CA ARG A 11 43.49 25.06 1.07
C ARG A 11 44.40 24.73 -0.13
N GLY A 12 44.01 23.75 -0.96
CA GLY A 12 44.82 23.30 -2.10
C GLY A 12 45.98 22.35 -1.75
N ILE A 13 46.10 21.95 -0.48
CA ILE A 13 47.13 21.02 0.02
C ILE A 13 46.50 19.64 0.21
N GLU A 14 47.14 18.61 -0.32
CA GLU A 14 46.80 17.21 -0.06
C GLU A 14 47.36 16.80 1.32
N LEU A 15 46.47 16.54 2.26
CA LEU A 15 46.80 16.12 3.62
C LEU A 15 46.61 14.60 3.73
N GLY A 16 47.73 13.90 3.89
CA GLY A 16 47.76 12.49 4.22
C GLY A 16 47.88 12.26 5.74
N ASP A 17 48.05 10.99 6.10
CA ASP A 17 48.15 10.60 7.51
C ASP A 17 49.43 11.12 8.18
N VAL A 18 50.50 11.39 7.41
CA VAL A 18 51.77 11.91 7.93
C VAL A 18 51.63 13.37 8.29
N GLU A 19 51.07 14.19 7.40
CA GLU A 19 50.87 15.62 7.60
C GLU A 19 49.96 15.85 8.81
N ILE A 20 48.86 15.10 8.90
CA ILE A 20 47.94 15.19 10.04
C ILE A 20 48.61 14.71 11.33
N ALA A 21 49.38 13.61 11.29
CA ALA A 21 50.09 13.11 12.47
C ALA A 21 51.20 14.06 12.94
N ALA A 22 51.88 14.78 12.04
CA ALA A 22 52.88 15.77 12.38
C ALA A 22 52.26 16.96 13.12
N VAL A 23 51.13 17.48 12.62
CA VAL A 23 50.37 18.55 13.27
C VAL A 23 49.83 18.11 14.62
N VAL A 24 49.27 16.90 14.72
CA VAL A 24 48.82 16.33 16.00
C VAL A 24 49.98 16.24 17.00
N SER A 25 51.15 15.76 16.58
CA SER A 25 52.32 15.63 17.46
C SER A 25 52.76 17.00 17.98
N ARG A 26 52.83 18.01 17.10
CA ARG A 26 53.16 19.38 17.50
C ARG A 26 52.15 19.96 18.50
N LEU A 27 50.85 19.77 18.29
CA LEU A 27 49.82 20.25 19.22
C LEU A 27 49.94 19.60 20.61
N LEU A 28 50.25 18.30 20.66
CA LEU A 28 50.46 17.59 21.92
C LEU A 28 51.73 18.08 22.64
N ASP A 29 52.81 18.35 21.89
CA ASP A 29 54.05 18.94 22.43
C ASP A 29 53.84 20.36 22.97
N GLU A 30 52.90 21.12 22.38
CA GLU A 30 52.46 22.44 22.85
C GLU A 30 51.50 22.37 24.06
N GLY A 31 51.19 21.17 24.56
CA GLY A 31 50.35 20.95 25.73
C GLY A 31 48.84 20.90 25.45
N VAL A 32 48.42 20.88 24.18
CA VAL A 32 47.02 20.69 23.82
C VAL A 32 46.59 19.27 24.18
N THR A 33 45.42 19.12 24.81
CA THR A 33 44.94 17.78 25.17
C THR A 33 44.50 16.99 23.93
N ILE A 34 44.54 15.66 24.01
CA ILE A 34 44.02 14.80 22.93
C ILE A 34 42.55 15.11 22.60
N LYS A 35 41.77 15.53 23.61
CA LYS A 35 40.36 15.89 23.40
C LYS A 35 40.27 17.15 22.54
N ASP A 36 41.00 18.20 22.91
CA ASP A 36 40.94 19.49 22.22
C ASP A 36 41.54 19.37 20.81
N ALA A 37 42.65 18.63 20.65
CA ALA A 37 43.23 18.35 19.34
C ALA A 37 42.27 17.59 18.41
N ALA A 38 41.50 16.64 18.96
CA ALA A 38 40.48 15.91 18.19
C ALA A 38 39.34 16.85 17.72
N GLU A 39 38.91 17.77 18.59
CA GLU A 39 37.90 18.78 18.26
C GLU A 39 38.41 19.78 17.21
N MET A 40 39.63 20.29 17.37
CA MET A 40 40.26 21.25 16.45
C MET A 40 40.41 20.71 15.02
N ILE A 41 40.69 19.42 14.86
CA ILE A 41 40.91 18.77 13.55
C ILE A 41 39.61 18.11 13.03
N GLY A 42 38.57 18.03 13.86
CA GLY A 42 37.28 17.45 13.47
C GLY A 42 37.37 15.95 13.25
N VAL A 43 38.00 15.25 14.18
CA VAL A 43 38.14 13.78 14.21
C VAL A 43 37.79 13.22 15.59
N SER A 44 37.60 11.91 15.70
CA SER A 44 37.31 11.29 17.00
C SER A 44 38.59 11.09 17.82
N ARG A 45 38.50 11.14 19.16
CA ARG A 45 39.63 10.83 20.07
C ARG A 45 40.27 9.46 19.77
N PRO A 46 39.51 8.39 19.49
CA PRO A 46 40.11 7.12 19.08
C PRO A 46 40.88 7.20 17.77
N THR A 47 40.52 8.10 16.84
CA THR A 47 41.27 8.28 15.59
C THR A 47 42.65 8.88 15.87
N ILE A 48 42.74 9.88 16.74
CA ILE A 48 44.02 10.43 17.20
C ILE A 48 44.91 9.31 17.77
N TYR A 49 44.35 8.48 18.66
CA TYR A 49 45.11 7.45 19.37
C TYR A 49 45.50 6.24 18.50
N ASN A 50 44.57 5.72 17.71
CA ASN A 50 44.78 4.46 16.98
C ASN A 50 45.44 4.67 15.61
N ARG A 51 45.25 5.85 15.01
CA ARG A 51 45.74 6.14 13.66
C ARG A 51 46.95 7.07 13.71
N TYR A 52 46.78 8.30 14.17
CA TYR A 52 47.83 9.31 14.03
C TYR A 52 48.98 9.09 14.99
N LYS A 53 48.73 8.65 16.23
CA LYS A 53 49.80 8.26 17.14
C LYS A 53 50.59 7.06 16.60
N LYS A 54 49.90 6.05 16.07
CA LYS A 54 50.54 4.89 15.44
C LYS A 54 51.41 5.31 14.25
N VAL A 55 50.90 6.20 13.39
CA VAL A 55 51.68 6.77 12.27
C VAL A 55 52.87 7.57 12.77
N ALA A 56 52.72 8.35 13.84
CA ALA A 56 53.83 9.08 14.46
C ALA A 56 54.91 8.13 14.99
N ASP A 57 54.52 6.99 15.57
CA ASP A 57 55.45 5.98 16.08
C ASP A 57 56.15 5.19 14.96
N GLU A 58 55.43 4.84 13.89
CA GLU A 58 55.92 4.02 12.78
C GLU A 58 56.70 4.82 11.72
N ARG A 59 56.37 6.10 11.52
CA ARG A 59 56.92 6.96 10.45
C ARG A 59 57.66 8.19 10.99
N LYS A 60 58.36 8.03 12.11
CA LYS A 60 59.08 9.12 12.82
C LYS A 60 59.95 10.00 11.92
N ALA A 61 60.70 9.41 10.99
CA ALA A 61 61.58 10.16 10.08
C ALA A 61 60.80 11.08 9.14
N GLU A 62 59.65 10.62 8.63
CA GLU A 62 58.80 11.40 7.73
C GLU A 62 58.09 12.52 8.48
N ILE A 63 57.64 12.25 9.71
CA ILE A 63 57.07 13.27 10.60
C ILE A 63 58.10 14.35 10.92
N ALA A 64 59.34 13.97 11.25
CA ALA A 64 60.42 14.92 11.50
C ALA A 64 60.70 15.78 10.27
N SER A 65 60.65 15.19 9.07
CA SER A 65 60.79 15.93 7.80
C SER A 65 59.67 16.95 7.60
N VAL A 66 58.41 16.60 7.88
CA VAL A 66 57.27 17.53 7.77
C VAL A 66 57.39 18.65 8.81
N LEU A 67 57.74 18.33 10.06
CA LEU A 67 57.93 19.31 11.14
C LEU A 67 59.08 20.29 10.88
N ALA A 68 60.11 19.86 10.15
CA ALA A 68 61.27 20.68 9.79
C ALA A 68 61.06 21.45 8.47
N SER A 69 59.98 21.21 7.74
CA SER A 69 59.71 21.89 6.48
C SER A 69 59.35 23.37 6.70
N SER A 70 59.72 24.23 5.75
CA SER A 70 59.30 25.64 5.73
C SER A 70 57.79 25.82 5.66
N ASP A 71 57.10 24.81 5.14
CA ASP A 71 55.67 24.85 4.82
C ASP A 71 54.82 24.31 5.98
N PHE A 72 55.44 23.94 7.10
CA PHE A 72 54.76 23.30 8.23
C PHE A 72 53.59 24.15 8.77
N GLU A 73 53.76 25.47 8.89
CA GLU A 73 52.67 26.33 9.37
C GLU A 73 51.50 26.39 8.38
N THR A 74 51.78 26.34 7.07
CA THR A 74 50.73 26.24 6.05
C THR A 74 50.01 24.88 6.14
N ILE A 75 50.74 23.80 6.38
CA ILE A 75 50.17 22.46 6.60
C ILE A 75 49.31 22.45 7.88
N ARG A 76 49.79 23.06 8.96
CA ARG A 76 49.07 23.22 10.24
C ARG A 76 47.75 23.95 10.02
N GLU A 77 47.76 25.10 9.34
CA GLU A 77 46.54 25.84 9.01
C GLU A 77 45.57 25.01 8.15
N ALA A 78 46.08 24.25 7.17
CA ALA A 78 45.25 23.40 6.33
C ALA A 78 44.61 22.24 7.13
N VAL A 79 45.35 21.61 8.06
CA VAL A 79 44.84 20.55 8.95
C VAL A 79 43.76 21.10 9.89
N LEU A 80 43.96 22.30 10.44
CA LEU A 80 42.97 22.94 11.31
C LEU A 80 41.71 23.44 10.56
N ASP A 81 41.77 23.56 9.23
CA ASP A 81 40.62 23.92 8.40
C ASP A 81 39.78 22.70 7.96
N ILE A 82 40.25 21.47 8.23
CA ILE A 82 39.55 20.20 7.93
C ILE A 82 38.09 20.21 8.43
N PRO A 83 37.75 20.67 9.65
CA PRO A 83 36.35 20.75 10.09
C PRO A 83 35.48 21.59 9.17
N LYS A 84 35.99 22.73 8.68
CA LYS A 84 35.24 23.62 7.78
C LYS A 84 35.08 22.99 6.40
N VAL A 85 36.11 22.31 5.89
CA VAL A 85 36.03 21.57 4.63
C VAL A 85 34.97 20.46 4.74
N LYS A 86 34.97 19.70 5.84
CA LYS A 86 33.95 18.66 6.10
C LYS A 86 32.55 19.25 6.25
N ALA A 87 32.40 20.38 6.94
CA ALA A 87 31.12 21.05 7.10
C ALA A 87 30.57 21.53 5.75
N ARG A 88 31.38 22.20 4.93
CA ARG A 88 31.02 22.62 3.57
C ARG A 88 30.65 21.45 2.68
N ALA A 89 31.41 20.36 2.72
CA ALA A 89 31.10 19.14 1.97
C ALA A 89 29.76 18.54 2.39
N LYS A 90 29.46 18.54 3.70
CA LYS A 90 28.18 18.08 4.24
C LYS A 90 27.02 18.99 3.82
N GLU A 91 27.18 20.30 3.93
CA GLU A 91 26.18 21.28 3.49
C GLU A 91 25.88 21.16 1.99
N GLN A 92 26.93 21.01 1.18
CA GLN A 92 26.79 20.79 -0.26
C GLN A 92 26.07 19.47 -0.54
N GLN A 93 26.42 18.40 0.17
CA GLN A 93 25.75 17.12 0.05
C GLN A 93 24.25 17.23 0.41
N GLU A 94 23.91 17.95 1.48
CA GLU A 94 22.51 18.20 1.87
C GLU A 94 21.77 19.09 0.86
N ALA A 95 22.44 20.06 0.25
CA ALA A 95 21.90 20.87 -0.84
C ALA A 95 21.63 20.01 -2.10
N ASP A 96 22.58 19.16 -2.47
CA ASP A 96 22.46 18.24 -3.60
C ASP A 96 21.31 17.25 -3.37
N HIS A 97 21.18 16.69 -2.17
CA HIS A 97 20.07 15.80 -1.82
C HIS A 97 18.71 16.52 -1.97
N ARG A 98 18.60 17.76 -1.48
CA ARG A 98 17.38 18.58 -1.64
C ARG A 98 17.07 18.88 -3.10
N GLU A 99 18.08 19.19 -3.90
CA GLU A 99 17.92 19.46 -5.33
C GLU A 99 17.54 18.19 -6.10
N MET A 100 18.15 17.04 -5.79
CA MET A 100 17.74 15.76 -6.35
C MET A 100 16.25 15.50 -6.08
N LEU A 101 15.78 15.77 -4.86
CA LEU A 101 14.37 15.62 -4.52
C LEU A 101 13.48 16.61 -5.28
N ARG A 102 13.90 17.86 -5.44
CA ARG A 102 13.18 18.89 -6.21
C ARG A 102 13.02 18.45 -7.67
N LEU A 103 14.11 18.07 -8.34
CA LEU A 103 14.10 17.55 -9.72
C LEU A 103 13.18 16.35 -9.87
N ALA A 104 13.17 15.49 -8.85
CA ALA A 104 12.33 14.32 -8.84
C ALA A 104 10.84 14.72 -8.70
N LYS A 105 10.51 15.68 -7.82
CA LYS A 105 9.15 16.25 -7.71
C LYS A 105 8.68 16.95 -8.99
N ASP A 106 9.60 17.57 -9.74
CA ASP A 106 9.35 18.18 -11.04
C ASP A 106 9.15 17.15 -12.18
N GLY A 107 9.28 15.85 -11.87
CA GLY A 107 9.02 14.75 -12.80
C GLY A 107 10.24 14.30 -13.61
N MET A 108 11.45 14.75 -13.28
CA MET A 108 12.65 14.24 -13.93
C MET A 108 12.83 12.74 -13.64
N PRO A 109 13.08 11.90 -14.66
CA PRO A 109 13.29 10.47 -14.45
C PRO A 109 14.44 10.19 -13.49
N ARG A 110 14.25 9.26 -12.55
CA ARG A 110 15.29 8.87 -11.57
C ARG A 110 16.62 8.48 -12.22
N ALA A 111 16.58 7.86 -13.40
CA ALA A 111 17.78 7.51 -14.15
C ALA A 111 18.56 8.76 -14.62
N ALA A 112 17.84 9.81 -15.05
CA ALA A 112 18.45 11.07 -15.45
C ALA A 112 19.03 11.84 -14.25
N ILE A 113 18.33 11.84 -13.10
CA ILE A 113 18.85 12.42 -11.86
C ILE A 113 20.11 11.67 -11.41
N ALA A 114 20.05 10.33 -11.37
CA ALA A 114 21.18 9.50 -10.99
C ALA A 114 22.41 9.75 -11.88
N ALA A 115 22.21 9.84 -13.20
CA ALA A 115 23.25 10.16 -14.16
C ALA A 115 23.82 11.58 -13.95
N LYS A 116 22.98 12.60 -13.71
CA LYS A 116 23.40 13.99 -13.47
C LYS A 116 24.36 14.12 -12.29
N TYR A 117 24.16 13.32 -11.24
CA TYR A 117 24.97 13.35 -10.03
C TYR A 117 26.02 12.22 -9.96
N GLY A 118 26.18 11.43 -11.03
CA GLY A 118 27.15 10.33 -11.07
C GLY A 118 26.93 9.24 -10.02
N ILE A 119 25.69 9.07 -9.54
CA ILE A 119 25.33 8.08 -8.52
C ILE A 119 24.50 6.94 -9.11
N THR A 120 24.49 5.80 -8.43
CA THR A 120 23.64 4.68 -8.85
C THR A 120 22.17 4.95 -8.52
N LYS A 121 21.26 4.35 -9.29
CA LYS A 121 19.81 4.41 -9.01
C LYS A 121 19.47 3.90 -7.60
N THR A 122 20.17 2.87 -7.12
CA THR A 122 20.01 2.33 -5.78
C THR A 122 20.42 3.35 -4.71
N ARG A 123 21.54 4.05 -4.92
CA ARG A 123 21.99 5.09 -3.99
C ARG A 123 21.02 6.27 -3.94
N LEU A 124 20.50 6.70 -5.10
CA LEU A 124 19.48 7.74 -5.17
C LEU A 124 18.22 7.37 -4.36
N LEU A 125 17.78 6.11 -4.44
CA LEU A 125 16.63 5.63 -3.64
C LEU A 125 16.90 5.64 -2.14
N GLN A 126 18.11 5.24 -1.72
CA GLN A 126 18.51 5.33 -0.31
C GLN A 126 18.48 6.78 0.18
N ILE A 127 19.02 7.72 -0.60
CA ILE A 127 19.01 9.16 -0.27
C ILE A 127 17.57 9.67 -0.09
N PHE A 128 16.66 9.28 -0.98
CA PHE A 128 15.25 9.66 -0.85
C PHE A 128 14.61 9.07 0.41
N ASN A 129 14.88 7.82 0.74
CA ASN A 129 14.40 7.20 1.97
C ASN A 129 14.97 7.89 3.22
N GLU A 130 16.27 8.21 3.22
CA GLU A 130 16.97 8.94 4.30
C GLU A 130 16.34 10.33 4.53
N MET A 131 15.86 10.99 3.47
CA MET A 131 15.12 12.26 3.56
C MET A 131 13.63 12.10 3.93
N GLY A 132 13.18 10.90 4.29
CA GLY A 132 11.78 10.64 4.60
C GLY A 132 10.86 10.65 3.37
N TYR A 133 11.42 10.68 2.16
CA TYR A 133 10.65 10.67 0.93
C TYR A 133 10.31 9.24 0.51
N HIS A 134 9.16 8.77 1.00
CA HIS A 134 8.60 7.45 0.69
C HIS A 134 7.64 7.51 -0.53
N GLY A 135 7.49 8.68 -1.13
CA GLY A 135 6.66 8.88 -2.30
C GLY A 135 7.20 8.07 -3.47
N ARG A 136 6.38 7.17 -4.03
CA ARG A 136 6.53 6.88 -5.46
C ARG A 136 6.27 8.21 -6.15
N ILE A 137 7.30 8.76 -6.79
CA ILE A 137 7.14 9.90 -7.70
C ILE A 137 6.35 9.34 -8.86
N THR A 138 5.06 9.46 -8.69
CA THR A 138 3.99 8.95 -9.52
C THR A 138 3.57 10.14 -10.36
N GLY A 139 3.41 9.93 -11.66
CA GLY A 139 3.30 10.99 -12.68
C GLY A 139 2.07 11.89 -12.59
N ILE A 140 1.41 11.96 -11.44
CA ILE A 140 0.24 12.79 -11.17
C ILE A 140 0.56 13.73 -9.99
N SER A 141 1.56 14.60 -10.19
CA SER A 141 1.70 15.84 -9.39
C SER A 141 1.41 17.08 -10.23
N ARG A 142 1.07 16.94 -11.52
CA ARG A 142 0.80 18.06 -12.42
C ARG A 142 -0.62 18.56 -12.22
N GLU A 143 -0.76 19.86 -11.95
CA GLU A 143 -1.96 20.60 -12.35
C GLU A 143 -2.24 20.29 -13.83
N GLY A 144 -3.46 19.84 -14.14
CA GLY A 144 -3.84 19.34 -15.47
C GLY A 144 -3.86 17.81 -15.63
N ALA A 145 -3.33 17.02 -14.69
CA ALA A 145 -3.35 15.55 -14.80
C ALA A 145 -4.76 14.95 -14.65
N VAL A 146 -5.65 15.63 -13.91
CA VAL A 146 -7.08 15.26 -13.83
C VAL A 146 -7.79 15.54 -15.15
N GLU A 147 -7.54 16.70 -15.76
CA GLU A 147 -8.09 17.04 -17.08
C GLU A 147 -7.56 16.10 -18.16
N GLU A 148 -6.28 15.75 -18.12
CA GLU A 148 -5.68 14.77 -19.03
C GLU A 148 -6.27 13.37 -18.80
N ALA A 149 -6.45 12.94 -17.55
CA ALA A 149 -7.09 11.67 -17.22
C ALA A 149 -8.53 11.60 -17.75
N LEU A 150 -9.32 12.66 -17.54
CA LEU A 150 -10.68 12.76 -18.06
C LEU A 150 -10.69 12.78 -19.59
N ALA A 151 -9.79 13.52 -20.24
CA ALA A 151 -9.68 13.56 -21.69
C ALA A 151 -9.28 12.21 -22.30
N LEU A 152 -8.44 11.43 -21.61
CA LEU A 152 -8.08 10.07 -22.03
C LEU A 152 -9.23 9.09 -21.81
N ASN A 153 -10.00 9.27 -20.75
CA ASN A 153 -11.19 8.48 -20.51
C ASN A 153 -12.27 8.75 -21.57
N ALA A 154 -12.48 10.01 -21.94
CA ALA A 154 -13.35 10.40 -23.05
C ALA A 154 -12.89 9.84 -24.41
N LYS A 155 -11.59 9.54 -24.56
CA LYS A 155 -11.01 8.84 -25.72
C LYS A 155 -11.12 7.30 -25.62
N GLY A 156 -11.83 6.78 -24.63
CA GLY A 156 -12.10 5.34 -24.46
C GLY A 156 -11.06 4.58 -23.61
N MET A 157 -10.13 5.26 -22.93
CA MET A 157 -9.18 4.59 -22.04
C MET A 157 -9.81 4.28 -20.67
N THR A 158 -9.68 3.04 -20.20
CA THR A 158 -10.17 2.64 -18.87
C THR A 158 -9.34 3.27 -17.76
N PRO A 159 -9.89 3.50 -16.55
CA PRO A 159 -9.12 4.01 -15.41
C PRO A 159 -7.88 3.17 -15.10
N ALA A 160 -7.97 1.84 -15.21
CA ALA A 160 -6.80 0.95 -15.11
C ALA A 160 -5.73 1.26 -16.17
N GLY A 161 -6.11 1.46 -17.42
CA GLY A 161 -5.18 1.85 -18.49
C GLY A 161 -4.56 3.23 -18.27
N ILE A 162 -5.34 4.18 -17.77
CA ILE A 162 -4.90 5.53 -17.40
C ILE A 162 -3.89 5.46 -16.25
N ALA A 163 -4.16 4.67 -15.21
CA ALA A 163 -3.25 4.47 -14.09
C ALA A 163 -1.90 3.89 -14.55
N VAL A 164 -1.92 2.90 -15.44
CA VAL A 164 -0.71 2.35 -16.06
C VAL A 164 0.04 3.42 -16.86
N LYS A 165 -0.67 4.22 -17.68
CA LYS A 165 -0.06 5.30 -18.47
C LYS A 165 0.63 6.35 -17.60
N PHE A 166 0.03 6.71 -16.47
CA PHE A 166 0.64 7.63 -15.50
C PHE A 166 1.66 6.97 -14.55
N GLY A 167 1.85 5.65 -14.65
CA GLY A 167 2.77 4.89 -13.80
C GLY A 167 2.34 4.88 -12.33
N ILE A 168 1.04 4.93 -12.07
CA ILE A 168 0.46 4.99 -10.73
C ILE A 168 -0.42 3.76 -10.45
N ARG A 169 -0.73 3.54 -9.17
CA ARG A 169 -1.73 2.52 -8.81
C ARG A 169 -3.13 3.05 -9.09
N LEU A 170 -4.06 2.15 -9.40
CA LEU A 170 -5.45 2.49 -9.71
C LEU A 170 -6.16 3.18 -8.54
N ASP A 171 -5.96 2.70 -7.32
CA ASP A 171 -6.50 3.33 -6.10
C ASP A 171 -6.07 4.80 -5.98
N ARG A 172 -4.79 5.08 -6.22
CA ARG A 172 -4.24 6.43 -6.15
C ARG A 172 -4.80 7.33 -7.26
N LEU A 173 -5.12 6.79 -8.43
CA LEU A 173 -5.76 7.56 -9.50
C LEU A 173 -7.12 8.07 -9.02
N PHE A 174 -7.93 7.20 -8.42
CA PHE A 174 -9.23 7.58 -7.88
C PHE A 174 -9.11 8.57 -6.71
N ASP A 175 -8.12 8.40 -5.82
CA ASP A 175 -7.91 9.36 -4.73
C ASP A 175 -7.60 10.77 -5.24
N VAL A 176 -6.77 10.89 -6.29
CA VAL A 176 -6.46 12.21 -6.89
C VAL A 176 -7.68 12.83 -7.55
N MET A 177 -8.52 12.03 -8.20
CA MET A 177 -9.78 12.48 -8.78
C MET A 177 -10.70 13.05 -7.68
N ASP A 178 -10.85 12.33 -6.56
CA ASP A 178 -11.65 12.76 -5.42
C ASP A 178 -11.12 14.04 -4.75
N GLU A 179 -9.79 14.13 -4.54
CA GLU A 179 -9.13 15.32 -3.97
C GLU A 179 -9.43 16.59 -4.78
N LYS A 180 -9.69 16.43 -6.09
CA LYS A 180 -10.03 17.53 -7.01
C LYS A 180 -11.54 17.64 -7.28
N GLY A 181 -12.37 16.87 -6.60
CA GLY A 181 -13.83 16.89 -6.75
C GLY A 181 -14.33 16.37 -8.11
N GLN A 182 -13.51 15.58 -8.81
CA GLN A 182 -13.82 15.00 -10.12
C GLN A 182 -14.06 13.49 -10.00
N ARG A 183 -14.84 12.91 -10.92
CA ARG A 183 -15.07 11.46 -10.98
C ARG A 183 -15.06 10.99 -12.44
N PHE A 184 -14.66 9.73 -12.65
CA PHE A 184 -14.87 9.10 -13.94
C PHE A 184 -16.38 8.78 -14.08
N PRO A 185 -16.98 9.03 -15.25
CA PRO A 185 -18.37 8.66 -15.49
C PRO A 185 -18.52 7.14 -15.46
N LEU A 186 -19.63 6.66 -14.88
CA LEU A 186 -19.98 5.25 -14.93
C LEU A 186 -20.17 4.83 -16.41
N PRO A 187 -19.46 3.80 -16.91
CA PRO A 187 -19.61 3.39 -18.29
C PRO A 187 -20.96 2.71 -18.54
N ASP A 188 -21.65 3.04 -19.64
CA ASP A 188 -22.96 2.45 -20.01
C ASP A 188 -22.93 0.90 -20.05
N HIS A 189 -21.83 0.32 -20.53
CA HIS A 189 -21.67 -1.12 -20.57
C HIS A 189 -21.50 -1.76 -19.18
N ALA A 190 -21.09 -1.00 -18.15
CA ALA A 190 -21.08 -1.48 -16.77
C ALA A 190 -22.51 -1.70 -16.25
N VAL A 191 -23.43 -0.78 -16.59
CA VAL A 191 -24.86 -0.88 -16.26
C VAL A 191 -25.48 -2.08 -16.99
N ALA A 192 -25.24 -2.20 -18.30
CA ALA A 192 -25.74 -3.32 -19.08
C ALA A 192 -25.25 -4.69 -18.57
N MET A 193 -23.99 -4.77 -18.11
CA MET A 193 -23.47 -5.99 -17.47
C MET A 193 -24.09 -6.23 -16.08
N ALA A 194 -24.37 -5.18 -15.31
CA ALA A 194 -25.05 -5.33 -14.03
C ALA A 194 -26.49 -5.86 -14.23
N ASP A 195 -27.24 -5.30 -15.18
CA ASP A 195 -28.60 -5.76 -15.54
C ASP A 195 -28.61 -7.20 -16.10
N ALA A 196 -27.54 -7.60 -16.79
CA ALA A 196 -27.34 -8.97 -17.27
C ALA A 196 -26.88 -9.95 -16.17
N GLY A 197 -26.72 -9.48 -14.92
CA GLY A 197 -26.42 -10.32 -13.76
C GLY A 197 -24.94 -10.70 -13.59
N PHE A 198 -24.01 -9.99 -14.23
CA PHE A 198 -22.57 -10.22 -14.04
C PHE A 198 -22.13 -9.86 -12.61
N SER A 199 -21.14 -10.58 -12.08
CA SER A 199 -20.65 -10.29 -10.74
C SER A 199 -19.89 -8.95 -10.69
N PRO A 200 -19.83 -8.28 -9.53
CA PRO A 200 -19.15 -6.99 -9.40
C PRO A 200 -17.67 -7.06 -9.82
N LYS A 201 -17.03 -8.21 -9.60
CA LYS A 201 -15.65 -8.47 -9.96
C LYS A 201 -15.45 -8.61 -11.47
N GLU A 202 -16.38 -9.25 -12.17
CA GLU A 202 -16.36 -9.38 -13.63
C GLU A 202 -16.56 -8.02 -14.31
N ILE A 203 -17.53 -7.25 -13.81
CA ILE A 203 -17.80 -5.90 -14.31
C ILE A 203 -16.57 -5.02 -14.06
N ALA A 204 -16.02 -5.00 -12.83
CA ALA A 204 -14.84 -4.20 -12.48
C ALA A 204 -13.63 -4.51 -13.37
N ARG A 205 -13.41 -5.79 -13.67
CA ARG A 205 -12.35 -6.23 -14.57
C ARG A 205 -12.57 -5.76 -16.02
N ALA A 206 -13.81 -5.85 -16.50
CA ALA A 206 -14.16 -5.44 -17.86
C ALA A 206 -14.01 -3.92 -18.05
N VAL A 207 -14.50 -3.13 -17.10
CA VAL A 207 -14.46 -1.66 -17.21
C VAL A 207 -13.14 -1.04 -16.74
N GLY A 208 -12.29 -1.83 -16.09
CA GLY A 208 -11.01 -1.39 -15.55
C GLY A 208 -11.15 -0.47 -14.33
N TRP A 209 -12.09 -0.78 -13.45
CA TRP A 209 -12.37 -0.04 -12.21
C TRP A 209 -11.96 -0.84 -10.97
N GLU A 210 -11.82 -0.15 -9.84
CA GLU A 210 -11.77 -0.80 -8.53
C GLU A 210 -13.17 -1.27 -8.14
N GLU A 211 -13.32 -2.52 -7.71
CA GLU A 211 -14.62 -3.14 -7.40
C GLU A 211 -15.46 -2.32 -6.40
N ARG A 212 -14.84 -1.81 -5.33
CA ARG A 212 -15.52 -1.00 -4.33
C ARG A 212 -16.06 0.31 -4.91
N ARG A 213 -15.29 0.94 -5.79
CA ARG A 213 -15.64 2.20 -6.47
C ARG A 213 -16.76 1.98 -7.48
N LEU A 214 -16.68 0.88 -8.24
CA LEU A 214 -17.72 0.48 -9.19
C LEU A 214 -19.06 0.24 -8.49
N LYS A 215 -19.06 -0.53 -7.39
CA LYS A 215 -20.29 -0.78 -6.61
C LYS A 215 -20.94 0.50 -6.15
N LYS A 216 -20.15 1.43 -5.62
CA LYS A 216 -20.64 2.74 -5.18
C LYS A 216 -21.18 3.58 -6.34
N ALA A 217 -20.53 3.58 -7.50
CA ALA A 217 -21.01 4.34 -8.66
C ALA A 217 -22.30 3.75 -9.24
N LEU A 218 -22.43 2.43 -9.30
CA LEU A 218 -23.68 1.78 -9.72
C LEU A 218 -24.84 2.05 -8.76
N ASP A 219 -24.56 2.11 -7.46
CA ASP A 219 -25.53 2.49 -6.44
C ASP A 219 -25.93 3.98 -6.57
N ASP A 220 -24.94 4.88 -6.51
CA ASP A 220 -25.15 6.33 -6.50
C ASP A 220 -25.74 6.86 -7.83
N GLU A 221 -25.35 6.32 -8.99
CA GLU A 221 -25.68 6.87 -10.33
C GLU A 221 -26.78 6.09 -11.05
N ALA A 222 -26.88 4.78 -10.84
CA ALA A 222 -27.86 3.91 -11.53
C ALA A 222 -28.89 3.28 -10.59
N GLY A 223 -28.77 3.46 -9.26
CA GLY A 223 -29.64 2.81 -8.27
C GLY A 223 -29.48 1.28 -8.25
N ILE A 224 -28.38 0.75 -8.79
CA ILE A 224 -28.12 -0.68 -8.88
C ILE A 224 -27.25 -1.10 -7.69
N HIS A 225 -27.89 -1.73 -6.72
CA HIS A 225 -27.21 -2.27 -5.55
C HIS A 225 -26.55 -3.62 -5.87
N LEU A 226 -25.31 -3.55 -6.32
CA LEU A 226 -24.46 -4.73 -6.47
C LEU A 226 -23.98 -5.24 -5.11
N THR A 227 -24.71 -6.17 -4.52
CA THR A 227 -24.20 -6.93 -3.37
C THR A 227 -22.97 -7.75 -3.82
N SER A 228 -21.97 -7.90 -2.95
CA SER A 228 -20.87 -8.84 -3.18
C SER A 228 -21.43 -10.26 -3.15
N TYR A 229 -22.06 -10.68 -4.25
CA TYR A 229 -22.28 -12.07 -4.54
C TYR A 229 -20.91 -12.63 -4.95
N GLU A 230 -20.03 -12.84 -3.96
CA GLU A 230 -19.10 -13.96 -4.06
C GLU A 230 -19.99 -15.20 -3.96
N GLY A 231 -20.59 -15.57 -5.09
CA GLY A 231 -21.23 -16.86 -5.25
C GLY A 231 -20.16 -17.91 -5.02
N HIS A 232 -19.94 -18.28 -3.75
CA HIS A 232 -19.49 -19.62 -3.45
C HIS A 232 -20.53 -20.53 -4.10
N PRO A 233 -20.13 -21.57 -4.87
CA PRO A 233 -21.08 -22.52 -5.43
C PRO A 233 -22.07 -23.07 -4.38
N HIS A 234 -21.63 -23.09 -3.12
CA HIS A 234 -22.43 -23.45 -1.96
C HIS A 234 -23.53 -22.45 -1.56
N GLU A 235 -23.50 -21.16 -1.93
CA GLU A 235 -24.55 -20.19 -1.52
C GLU A 235 -25.80 -20.32 -2.40
N ILE A 236 -25.63 -20.52 -3.72
CA ILE A 236 -26.75 -20.84 -4.62
C ILE A 236 -27.33 -22.22 -4.26
N GLU A 237 -26.48 -23.20 -3.99
CA GLU A 237 -26.89 -24.53 -3.55
C GLU A 237 -27.60 -24.49 -2.19
N MET A 238 -27.10 -23.71 -1.23
CA MET A 238 -27.70 -23.48 0.08
C MET A 238 -29.07 -22.79 -0.04
N LEU A 239 -29.19 -21.72 -0.82
CA LEU A 239 -30.46 -21.05 -1.06
C LEU A 239 -31.46 -21.95 -1.79
N THR A 240 -31.00 -22.78 -2.73
CA THR A 240 -31.83 -23.79 -3.39
C THR A 240 -32.33 -24.85 -2.39
N MET A 241 -31.45 -25.33 -1.50
CA MET A 241 -31.82 -26.29 -0.46
C MET A 241 -32.75 -25.70 0.61
N ILE A 242 -32.58 -24.43 0.96
CA ILE A 242 -33.50 -23.69 1.84
C ILE A 242 -34.88 -23.57 1.19
N LEU A 243 -34.93 -23.19 -0.09
CA LEU A 243 -36.16 -23.10 -0.87
C LEU A 243 -36.85 -24.46 -1.06
N GLN A 244 -36.08 -25.55 -1.05
CA GLN A 244 -36.56 -26.94 -1.08
C GLN A 244 -36.96 -27.49 0.30
N GLY A 245 -36.83 -26.70 1.38
CA GLY A 245 -37.22 -27.09 2.73
C GLY A 245 -36.28 -28.07 3.42
N VAL A 246 -35.03 -28.17 2.99
CA VAL A 246 -34.04 -29.07 3.61
C VAL A 246 -33.68 -28.58 5.02
N PRO A 247 -33.67 -29.45 6.05
CA PRO A 247 -33.34 -29.05 7.42
C PRO A 247 -31.96 -28.40 7.52
N LYS A 248 -31.86 -27.30 8.29
CA LYS A 248 -30.62 -26.52 8.45
C LYS A 248 -29.41 -27.37 8.79
N GLN A 249 -29.55 -28.34 9.71
CA GLN A 249 -28.45 -29.22 10.10
C GLN A 249 -27.92 -30.05 8.92
N GLN A 250 -28.79 -30.54 8.03
CA GLN A 250 -28.38 -31.29 6.84
C GLN A 250 -27.71 -30.39 5.79
N ILE A 251 -28.10 -29.12 5.68
CA ILE A 251 -27.43 -28.14 4.81
C ILE A 251 -26.00 -27.89 5.31
N LEU A 252 -25.84 -27.70 6.62
CA LEU A 252 -24.53 -27.47 7.26
C LEU A 252 -23.60 -28.67 7.08
N ASP A 253 -24.11 -29.89 7.31
CA ASP A 253 -23.34 -31.12 7.21
C ASP A 253 -22.95 -31.43 5.75
N ARG A 254 -23.84 -31.12 4.79
CA ARG A 254 -23.62 -31.38 3.35
C ARG A 254 -22.67 -30.38 2.70
N LEU A 255 -22.75 -29.10 3.07
CA LEU A 255 -21.97 -28.02 2.46
C LEU A 255 -20.74 -27.64 3.28
N GLY A 256 -20.59 -28.18 4.50
CA GLY A 256 -19.47 -27.88 5.39
C GLY A 256 -19.42 -26.41 5.84
N VAL A 257 -20.57 -25.73 5.87
CA VAL A 257 -20.68 -24.31 6.23
C VAL A 257 -21.17 -24.13 7.66
N GLY A 258 -20.77 -23.04 8.32
CA GLY A 258 -21.19 -22.74 9.69
C GLY A 258 -22.52 -21.99 9.78
N PHE A 259 -23.24 -22.12 10.90
CA PHE A 259 -24.55 -21.49 11.14
C PHE A 259 -24.61 -19.98 10.85
N ARG A 260 -23.52 -19.23 11.09
CA ARG A 260 -23.48 -17.79 10.80
C ARG A 260 -23.55 -17.48 9.30
N ALA A 261 -22.96 -18.33 8.46
CA ALA A 261 -23.00 -18.16 7.01
C ALA A 261 -24.42 -18.44 6.46
N LEU A 262 -25.07 -19.48 6.99
CA LEU A 262 -26.45 -19.83 6.66
C LEU A 262 -27.43 -18.70 7.03
N ASN A 263 -27.36 -18.19 8.26
CA ASN A 263 -28.23 -17.10 8.72
C ASN A 263 -27.99 -15.79 7.94
N ALA A 264 -26.73 -15.52 7.56
CA ALA A 264 -26.41 -14.35 6.75
C ALA A 264 -26.93 -14.49 5.30
N ALA A 265 -27.01 -15.69 4.75
CA ALA A 265 -27.61 -15.95 3.44
C ALA A 265 -29.14 -15.78 3.48
N GLU A 266 -29.81 -16.26 4.53
CA GLU A 266 -31.25 -16.08 4.75
C GLU A 266 -31.65 -14.60 4.85
N GLN A 267 -30.92 -13.81 5.65
CA GLN A 267 -31.17 -12.37 5.81
C GLN A 267 -30.94 -11.58 4.52
N ARG A 268 -29.93 -11.95 3.72
CA ARG A 268 -29.58 -11.25 2.46
C ARG A 268 -30.56 -11.52 1.33
N ALA A 269 -31.21 -12.68 1.33
CA ALA A 269 -32.24 -13.01 0.34
C ALA A 269 -33.62 -12.42 0.70
N GLY A 270 -33.70 -11.61 1.76
CA GLY A 270 -34.93 -10.90 2.13
C GLY A 270 -36.04 -11.82 2.66
N PHE A 271 -35.71 -13.03 3.10
CA PHE A 271 -36.66 -13.90 3.78
C PHE A 271 -36.84 -13.39 5.22
N PRO A 272 -38.06 -13.00 5.66
CA PRO A 272 -38.40 -13.06 7.07
C PRO A 272 -37.98 -14.42 7.65
N PRO A 273 -37.61 -14.48 8.95
CA PRO A 273 -37.19 -15.72 9.59
C PRO A 273 -38.15 -16.84 9.17
N LEU A 274 -37.63 -17.95 8.63
CA LEU A 274 -38.42 -19.02 8.01
C LEU A 274 -39.63 -19.44 8.88
N GLU A 275 -39.44 -19.37 10.20
CA GLU A 275 -40.44 -19.61 11.24
C GLU A 275 -41.68 -18.70 11.15
N GLU A 276 -41.53 -17.41 10.87
CA GLU A 276 -42.64 -16.46 10.75
C GLU A 276 -43.49 -16.73 9.50
N HIS A 277 -42.85 -17.12 8.39
CA HIS A 277 -43.56 -17.52 7.17
C HIS A 277 -44.26 -18.86 7.32
N VAL A 278 -43.62 -19.86 7.90
CA VAL A 278 -44.25 -21.16 8.17
C VAL A 278 -45.43 -20.96 9.12
N HIS A 279 -45.31 -20.11 10.13
CA HIS A 279 -46.42 -19.80 11.03
C HIS A 279 -47.57 -19.08 10.30
N ALA A 280 -47.27 -18.08 9.46
CA ALA A 280 -48.26 -17.35 8.69
C ALA A 280 -48.97 -18.21 7.64
N ILE A 281 -48.24 -19.12 6.98
CA ILE A 281 -48.78 -20.09 6.01
C ILE A 281 -49.62 -21.15 6.73
N ARG A 282 -49.17 -21.71 7.86
CA ARG A 282 -49.99 -22.63 8.69
C ARG A 282 -51.28 -21.97 9.15
N LYS A 283 -51.22 -20.72 9.60
CA LYS A 283 -52.39 -19.94 9.98
C LYS A 283 -53.32 -19.68 8.79
N GLY A 284 -52.78 -19.32 7.63
CA GLY A 284 -53.55 -19.13 6.40
C GLY A 284 -54.25 -20.42 5.93
N VAL A 285 -53.59 -21.56 6.01
CA VAL A 285 -54.17 -22.88 5.72
C VAL A 285 -55.27 -23.24 6.72
N ALA A 286 -55.05 -23.03 8.02
CA ALA A 286 -56.06 -23.27 9.06
C ALA A 286 -57.31 -22.37 8.91
N GLU A 287 -57.14 -21.18 8.35
CA GLU A 287 -58.22 -20.24 8.04
C GLU A 287 -58.85 -20.48 6.65
N GLY A 288 -58.40 -21.49 5.91
CA GLY A 288 -58.95 -21.87 4.60
C GLY A 288 -58.57 -20.94 3.44
N ARG A 289 -57.52 -20.13 3.59
CA ARG A 289 -57.07 -19.19 2.56
C ARG A 289 -56.40 -19.90 1.39
N GLY A 290 -56.60 -19.37 0.18
CA GLY A 290 -55.98 -19.90 -1.04
C GLY A 290 -54.49 -19.55 -1.16
N ILE A 291 -53.73 -20.33 -1.94
CA ILE A 291 -52.29 -20.14 -2.16
C ILE A 291 -51.96 -18.72 -2.66
N ASP A 292 -52.75 -18.23 -3.61
CA ASP A 292 -52.52 -16.89 -4.20
C ASP A 292 -52.84 -15.76 -3.19
N GLU A 293 -53.80 -15.97 -2.29
CA GLU A 293 -54.17 -15.02 -1.23
C GLU A 293 -53.09 -14.95 -0.14
N MET A 294 -52.53 -16.11 0.23
CA MET A 294 -51.40 -16.19 1.16
C MET A 294 -50.13 -15.59 0.56
N ALA A 295 -49.87 -15.82 -0.74
CA ALA A 295 -48.73 -15.25 -1.46
C ALA A 295 -48.78 -13.72 -1.49
N LEU A 296 -49.96 -13.16 -1.78
CA LEU A 296 -50.18 -11.72 -1.78
C LEU A 296 -50.00 -11.11 -0.39
N ALA A 297 -50.53 -11.74 0.66
CA ALA A 297 -50.41 -11.25 2.04
C ALA A 297 -48.98 -11.25 2.57
N LEU A 298 -48.14 -12.16 2.06
CA LEU A 298 -46.73 -12.29 2.45
C LEU A 298 -45.79 -11.50 1.52
N GLY A 299 -46.29 -10.95 0.41
CA GLY A 299 -45.46 -10.27 -0.59
C GLY A 299 -44.51 -11.22 -1.33
N VAL A 300 -44.86 -12.51 -1.43
CA VAL A 300 -44.01 -13.57 -2.02
C VAL A 300 -44.69 -14.21 -3.22
N HIS A 301 -43.94 -14.98 -4.01
CA HIS A 301 -44.49 -15.65 -5.19
C HIS A 301 -45.31 -16.90 -4.80
N ARG A 302 -46.43 -17.17 -5.49
CA ARG A 302 -47.32 -18.33 -5.25
C ARG A 302 -46.59 -19.68 -5.18
N ASN A 303 -45.54 -19.85 -5.99
CA ASN A 303 -44.74 -21.09 -6.01
C ASN A 303 -43.98 -21.31 -4.70
N GLN A 304 -43.59 -20.23 -4.00
CA GLN A 304 -42.93 -20.32 -2.71
C GLN A 304 -43.91 -20.79 -1.63
N VAL A 305 -45.15 -20.27 -1.64
CA VAL A 305 -46.23 -20.73 -0.75
C VAL A 305 -46.60 -22.19 -1.01
N ALA A 306 -46.74 -22.59 -2.29
CA ALA A 306 -47.03 -23.96 -2.67
C ALA A 306 -45.93 -24.96 -2.23
N THR A 307 -44.67 -24.55 -2.33
CA THR A 307 -43.52 -25.36 -1.92
C THR A 307 -43.49 -25.53 -0.40
N VAL A 308 -43.69 -24.46 0.36
CA VAL A 308 -43.76 -24.52 1.84
C VAL A 308 -44.95 -25.35 2.31
N MET A 309 -46.11 -25.24 1.66
CA MET A 309 -47.26 -26.10 1.95
C MET A 309 -46.97 -27.58 1.69
N GLY A 310 -46.33 -27.91 0.57
CA GLY A 310 -45.91 -29.30 0.28
C GLY A 310 -44.95 -29.85 1.34
N CYS A 311 -44.05 -29.01 1.86
CA CYS A 311 -43.15 -29.39 2.96
C CYS A 311 -43.88 -29.54 4.31
N ILE A 312 -44.89 -28.71 4.60
CA ILE A 312 -45.71 -28.86 5.82
C ILE A 312 -46.51 -30.17 5.79
N SER A 313 -47.16 -30.49 4.66
CA SER A 313 -47.90 -31.75 4.50
C SER A 313 -47.02 -32.98 4.64
N ASN A 314 -45.79 -32.95 4.10
CA ASN A 314 -44.83 -34.04 4.26
C ASN A 314 -44.29 -34.18 5.70
N MET A 315 -44.29 -33.11 6.50
CA MET A 315 -43.93 -33.18 7.93
C MET A 315 -45.07 -33.73 8.79
N GLU A 316 -46.32 -33.44 8.46
CA GLU A 316 -47.50 -33.97 9.17
C GLU A 316 -47.79 -35.43 8.81
N GLU A 317 -47.54 -35.86 7.56
CA GLU A 317 -47.55 -37.27 7.16
C GLU A 317 -46.40 -38.08 7.80
N GLY A 318 -45.31 -37.42 8.19
CA GLY A 318 -44.21 -38.04 8.94
C GLY A 318 -44.55 -38.40 10.39
N ASP A 319 -45.54 -37.74 10.99
CA ASP A 319 -46.01 -38.02 12.36
C ASP A 319 -47.02 -39.19 12.41
N GLU A 320 -47.62 -39.60 11.29
CA GLU A 320 -48.41 -40.84 11.21
C GLU A 320 -47.54 -42.11 11.09
N LEU A 321 -46.22 -41.95 10.92
CA LEU A 321 -45.23 -43.04 10.97
C LEU A 321 -44.46 -43.07 12.30
N ALA A 322 -45.04 -42.57 13.39
CA ALA A 322 -44.55 -42.88 14.73
C ALA A 322 -44.68 -44.41 14.97
N PRO A 323 -43.59 -45.13 15.28
CA PRO A 323 -43.67 -46.55 15.56
C PRO A 323 -44.52 -46.77 16.82
N ARG A 324 -45.61 -47.53 16.66
CA ARG A 324 -46.18 -48.29 17.77
C ARG A 324 -45.10 -49.20 18.35
N GLY A 325 -44.78 -48.97 19.62
CA GLY A 325 -43.85 -49.77 20.43
C GLY A 325 -43.30 -48.87 21.53
N MET A 326 -44.08 -48.52 22.55
CA MET A 326 -44.37 -49.35 23.73
C MET A 326 -43.14 -50.05 24.32
N ALA A 327 -42.95 -49.72 25.60
CA ALA A 327 -42.32 -50.50 26.65
C ALA A 327 -42.61 -52.00 26.60
#